data_AF-A0A9E2XV73-F1
#
_entry.id   AF-A0A9E2XV73-F1
#
_cell.length_a   1.000
_cell.length_b   1.000
_cell.length_c   1.000
_cell.angle_alpha   90.00
_cell.angle_beta   90.00
_cell.angle_gamma   90.00
#
_symmetry.space_group_name_H-M   'P 1'
#
loop_
_entity.id
_entity.type
_entity.pdbx_description
1 polymer ?
#
loop_
_entity_poly.entity_id
_entity_poly.type
_entity_poly.pdbx_seq_one_letter_code
_entity_poly.pdbx_strand_id
1 'polypeptide(L)'
;MIAHGRTLADFVFAQMMQHYSETALGEEDYEVRVTHGFTKLRPQPFSVPTGQPVQNFKQPVRPLSDTRRHIFGGFKKCCYPLQKFDSDPERRFAVIADDDADVERWMKPGKAQFQIEYKSGEAYEPDFVVETKDRLLICEIKDEKQLTDPIVQAKASAAMKWCRAASGHAAANGGKRWGYVLIPDDQILANASVAGVTIRFSRT
;
A
#
# COMPACT_ATOMS: atom_id res chain seq x y z
N MET A 1 3.66 -47.75 -23.79
CA MET A 1 3.46 -47.45 -22.35
C MET A 1 4.08 -46.09 -21.99
N ILE A 2 3.53 -44.96 -22.44
CA ILE A 2 3.96 -43.61 -22.00
C ILE A 2 2.76 -42.64 -22.08
N ALA A 3 1.62 -43.00 -21.49
CA ALA A 3 0.42 -42.14 -21.47
C ALA A 3 -0.12 -41.85 -20.06
N HIS A 4 0.37 -42.55 -19.04
CA HIS A 4 -0.16 -42.45 -17.67
C HIS A 4 0.72 -41.64 -16.70
N GLY A 5 1.96 -41.31 -17.08
CA GLY A 5 2.88 -40.56 -16.22
C GLY A 5 2.42 -39.12 -15.99
N ARG A 6 1.82 -38.48 -17.01
CA ARG A 6 1.33 -37.10 -16.92
C ARG A 6 0.09 -37.01 -16.03
N THR A 7 -0.85 -37.93 -16.21
CA THR A 7 -2.07 -38.01 -15.38
C THR A 7 -1.75 -38.32 -13.92
N LEU A 8 -0.75 -39.16 -13.65
CA LEU A 8 -0.29 -39.44 -12.29
C LEU A 8 0.43 -38.23 -11.68
N ALA A 9 1.27 -37.53 -12.45
CA ALA A 9 1.92 -36.30 -12.00
C ALA A 9 0.92 -35.19 -11.68
N ASP A 10 -0.11 -35.01 -12.52
CA ASP A 10 -1.17 -34.03 -12.30
C ASP A 10 -2.01 -34.37 -11.05
N PHE A 11 -2.30 -35.66 -10.82
CA PHE A 11 -3.00 -36.13 -9.62
C PHE A 11 -2.18 -35.92 -8.35
N VAL A 12 -0.90 -36.29 -8.37
CA VAL A 12 0.03 -36.11 -7.24
C VAL A 12 0.22 -34.61 -6.96
N PHE A 13 0.39 -33.79 -7.99
CA PHE A 13 0.49 -32.34 -7.86
C PHE A 13 -0.78 -31.74 -7.26
N ALA A 14 -1.96 -32.17 -7.71
CA ALA A 14 -3.23 -31.74 -7.13
C ALA A 14 -3.37 -32.13 -5.65
N GLN A 15 -2.94 -33.34 -5.27
CA GLN A 15 -2.91 -33.76 -3.86
C GLN A 15 -1.88 -32.97 -3.04
N MET A 16 -0.69 -32.71 -3.58
CA MET A 16 0.32 -31.87 -2.94
C MET A 16 -0.19 -30.45 -2.71
N MET A 17 -0.91 -29.87 -3.68
CA MET A 17 -1.53 -28.54 -3.56
C MET A 17 -2.70 -28.51 -2.57
N GLN A 18 -3.50 -29.58 -2.47
CA GLN A 18 -4.58 -29.69 -1.47
C GLN A 18 -4.05 -29.78 -0.03
N HIS A 19 -2.85 -30.34 0.15
CA HIS A 19 -2.17 -30.43 1.44
C HIS A 19 -1.03 -29.41 1.60
N TYR A 20 -0.92 -28.48 0.66
CA TYR A 20 0.09 -27.43 0.72
C TYR A 20 -0.28 -26.45 1.82
N SER A 21 0.56 -26.42 2.84
CA SER A 21 0.57 -25.34 3.83
C SER A 21 1.89 -24.61 3.68
N GLU A 22 1.82 -23.35 3.26
CA GLU A 22 2.95 -22.45 3.33
C GLU A 22 3.07 -22.04 4.78
N THR A 23 4.20 -22.35 5.43
CA THR A 23 4.50 -21.78 6.73
C THR A 23 4.46 -20.27 6.55
N ALA A 24 3.52 -19.59 7.21
CA ALA A 24 3.48 -18.14 7.17
C ALA A 24 4.85 -17.62 7.58
N LEU A 25 5.52 -16.85 6.70
CA LEU A 25 6.87 -16.32 6.93
C LEU A 25 7.00 -15.89 8.40
N GLY A 26 7.82 -16.56 9.18
CA GLY A 26 8.06 -16.30 10.59
C GLY A 26 8.64 -14.90 10.81
N GLU A 27 8.74 -14.45 12.06
CA GLU A 27 9.43 -13.19 12.37
C GLU A 27 10.92 -13.24 11.98
N GLU A 28 11.51 -14.44 11.91
CA GLU A 28 12.91 -14.67 11.57
C GLU A 28 13.19 -14.84 10.06
N ASP A 29 12.14 -14.90 9.22
CA ASP A 29 12.28 -15.17 7.77
C ASP A 29 12.54 -13.90 6.93
N TYR A 30 12.56 -12.72 7.55
CA TYR A 30 12.90 -11.46 6.87
C TYR A 30 14.33 -11.04 7.19
N GLU A 31 15.27 -11.32 6.27
CA GLU A 31 16.61 -10.74 6.33
C GLU A 31 16.55 -9.28 5.87
N VAL A 32 16.64 -8.33 6.81
CA VAL A 32 16.66 -6.90 6.49
C VAL A 32 18.01 -6.54 5.86
N ARG A 33 18.07 -6.51 4.53
CA ARG A 33 19.25 -6.04 3.79
C ARG A 33 19.14 -4.55 3.50
N VAL A 34 19.80 -3.73 4.33
CA VAL A 34 20.00 -2.31 4.03
C VAL A 34 21.15 -2.18 3.03
N THR A 35 20.81 -2.08 1.74
CA THR A 35 21.80 -1.70 0.73
C THR A 35 22.06 -0.21 0.85
N HIS A 36 23.33 0.19 1.05
CA HIS A 36 23.69 1.60 1.21
C HIS A 36 23.36 2.37 -0.07
N GLY A 37 22.29 3.17 -0.04
CA GLY A 37 21.91 4.03 -1.15
C GLY A 37 20.58 4.74 -0.88
N PHE A 38 20.54 6.04 -1.17
CA PHE A 38 19.27 6.75 -1.29
C PHE A 38 18.64 6.35 -2.64
N THR A 39 17.43 5.80 -2.62
CA THR A 39 16.67 5.60 -3.86
C THR A 39 15.96 6.91 -4.20
N LYS A 40 16.40 7.60 -5.24
CA LYS A 40 15.67 8.76 -5.76
C LYS A 40 14.27 8.31 -6.18
N LEU A 41 13.25 9.06 -5.74
CA LEU A 41 11.89 8.91 -6.27
C LEU A 41 11.94 9.10 -7.78
N ARG A 42 11.68 8.02 -8.51
CA ARG A 42 11.61 8.09 -9.97
C ARG A 42 10.28 8.73 -10.36
N PRO A 43 10.25 9.61 -11.37
CA PRO A 43 9.00 10.11 -11.92
C PRO A 43 8.10 8.94 -12.30
N GLN A 44 6.84 8.97 -11.88
CA GLN A 44 5.86 8.00 -12.36
C GLN A 44 5.42 8.44 -13.77
N PRO A 45 5.65 7.63 -14.81
CA PRO A 45 5.27 7.99 -16.16
C PRO A 45 3.75 7.94 -16.29
N PHE A 46 3.11 9.10 -16.25
CA PHE A 46 1.71 9.24 -16.64
C PHE A 46 1.66 9.69 -18.11
N SER A 47 1.25 8.79 -19.00
CA SER A 47 0.82 9.20 -20.33
C SER A 47 -0.54 9.88 -20.18
N VAL A 48 -0.56 11.21 -20.11
CA VAL A 48 -1.79 11.99 -20.22
C VAL A 48 -2.27 11.84 -21.67
N PRO A 49 -3.38 11.14 -21.94
CA PRO A 49 -3.89 11.04 -23.30
C PRO A 49 -4.21 12.44 -23.83
N THR A 50 -3.85 12.72 -25.08
CA THR A 50 -4.15 14.00 -25.72
C THR A 50 -5.64 14.33 -25.58
N GLY A 51 -5.96 15.42 -24.88
CA GLY A 51 -7.34 15.88 -24.65
C GLY A 51 -7.98 15.47 -23.32
N GLN A 52 -7.32 14.69 -22.46
CA GLN A 52 -7.82 14.42 -21.11
C GLN A 52 -7.29 15.46 -20.11
N PRO A 53 -8.14 16.32 -19.53
CA PRO A 53 -7.68 17.33 -18.59
C PRO A 53 -7.23 16.68 -17.26
N VAL A 54 -6.16 17.21 -16.69
CA VAL A 54 -5.78 16.91 -15.30
C VAL A 54 -6.86 17.48 -14.40
N GLN A 55 -7.50 16.62 -13.60
CA GLN A 55 -8.54 17.03 -12.68
C GLN A 55 -7.97 17.49 -11.34
N ASN A 56 -8.66 18.42 -10.68
CA ASN A 56 -8.32 18.76 -9.31
C ASN A 56 -8.71 17.59 -8.39
N PHE A 57 -7.74 17.04 -7.65
CA PHE A 57 -7.97 15.90 -6.76
C PHE A 57 -9.03 16.14 -5.67
N LYS A 58 -9.32 17.41 -5.33
CA LYS A 58 -10.37 17.78 -4.37
C LYS A 58 -11.78 17.60 -4.94
N GLN A 59 -11.93 17.59 -6.25
CA GLN A 59 -13.22 17.44 -6.91
C GLN A 59 -13.50 15.96 -7.20
N PRO A 60 -14.68 15.43 -6.80
CA PRO A 60 -15.07 14.07 -7.14
C PRO A 60 -15.41 13.95 -8.63
N VAL A 61 -15.04 12.82 -9.22
CA VAL A 61 -15.48 12.43 -10.57
C VAL A 61 -16.93 11.97 -10.52
N ARG A 62 -17.69 12.23 -11.59
CA ARG A 62 -19.05 11.71 -11.74
C ARG A 62 -19.14 10.88 -13.03
N PRO A 63 -19.49 9.59 -12.97
CA PRO A 63 -19.74 8.78 -11.76
C PRO A 63 -18.44 8.46 -10.98
N LEU A 64 -18.55 8.15 -9.67
CA LEU A 64 -17.38 7.86 -8.82
C LEU A 64 -16.56 6.65 -9.30
N SER A 65 -17.21 5.70 -9.98
CA SER A 65 -16.58 4.53 -10.61
C SER A 65 -15.54 4.90 -11.68
N ASP A 66 -15.60 6.11 -12.22
CA ASP A 66 -14.65 6.59 -13.23
C ASP A 66 -13.39 7.22 -12.61
N THR A 67 -13.24 7.24 -11.29
CA THR A 67 -12.05 7.81 -10.61
C THR A 67 -10.75 7.25 -11.18
N ARG A 68 -10.64 5.92 -11.36
CA ARG A 68 -9.45 5.24 -11.91
C ARG A 68 -9.09 5.61 -13.36
N ARG A 69 -10.03 6.20 -14.09
CA ARG A 69 -9.82 6.63 -15.49
C ARG A 69 -9.20 8.01 -15.58
N HIS A 70 -9.19 8.77 -14.48
CA HIS A 70 -8.74 10.15 -14.47
C HIS A 70 -7.34 10.30 -13.88
N ILE A 71 -6.67 11.37 -14.30
CA ILE A 71 -5.39 11.82 -13.75
C ILE A 71 -5.69 13.06 -12.93
N PHE A 72 -5.20 13.07 -11.70
CA PHE A 72 -5.41 14.15 -10.76
C PHE A 72 -4.12 14.93 -10.52
N GLY A 73 -4.26 16.21 -10.23
CA GLY A 73 -3.18 17.10 -9.86
C GLY A 73 -3.66 18.20 -8.90
N GLY A 74 -2.80 19.19 -8.67
CA GLY A 74 -3.05 20.28 -7.73
C GLY A 74 -2.69 19.97 -6.27
N PHE A 75 -1.89 18.93 -6.05
CA PHE A 75 -1.40 18.53 -4.73
C PHE A 75 -0.39 19.54 -4.18
N LYS A 76 -0.42 19.78 -2.87
CA LYS A 76 0.54 20.63 -2.15
C LYS A 76 1.65 19.82 -1.49
N LYS A 77 1.31 18.62 -0.98
CA LYS A 77 2.19 17.78 -0.15
C LYS A 77 2.57 16.47 -0.82
N CYS A 78 1.89 16.09 -1.92
CA CYS A 78 2.28 14.91 -2.70
C CYS A 78 3.72 15.06 -3.22
N CYS A 79 4.48 13.96 -3.19
CA CYS A 79 5.82 13.91 -3.80
C CYS A 79 5.78 13.92 -5.33
N TYR A 80 4.61 13.71 -5.93
CA TYR A 80 4.41 13.68 -7.38
C TYR A 80 3.40 14.76 -7.82
N PRO A 81 3.63 15.42 -8.97
CA PRO A 81 2.72 16.46 -9.46
C PRO A 81 1.37 15.91 -9.95
N LEU A 82 1.37 14.64 -10.37
CA LEU A 82 0.21 13.94 -10.93
C LEU A 82 0.06 12.59 -10.24
N GLN A 83 -1.18 12.13 -10.10
CA GLN A 83 -1.48 10.82 -9.54
C GLN A 83 -2.76 10.22 -10.13
N LYS A 84 -2.82 8.89 -10.14
CA LYS A 84 -4.05 8.11 -10.34
C LYS A 84 -4.44 7.40 -9.04
N PHE A 85 -5.73 7.27 -8.82
CA PHE A 85 -6.32 6.55 -7.68
C PHE A 85 -7.14 5.39 -8.21
N ASP A 86 -7.08 4.22 -7.57
CA ASP A 86 -7.86 3.07 -8.03
C ASP A 86 -9.34 3.20 -7.65
N SER A 87 -9.64 4.05 -6.66
CA SER A 87 -10.98 4.29 -6.13
C SER A 87 -11.20 5.74 -5.65
N ASP A 88 -12.46 6.18 -5.53
CA ASP A 88 -12.78 7.48 -4.92
C ASP A 88 -12.41 7.58 -3.42
N PRO A 89 -12.58 6.53 -2.60
CA PRO A 89 -12.06 6.52 -1.24
C PRO A 89 -10.57 6.86 -1.14
N GLU A 90 -9.72 6.32 -2.01
CA GLU A 90 -8.30 6.71 -2.09
C GLU A 90 -8.11 8.18 -2.44
N ARG A 91 -8.85 8.70 -3.43
CA ARG A 91 -8.81 10.13 -3.77
C ARG A 91 -9.21 10.99 -2.57
N ARG A 92 -10.25 10.61 -1.83
CA ARG A 92 -10.70 11.31 -0.61
C ARG A 92 -9.64 11.26 0.49
N PHE A 93 -8.95 10.13 0.66
CA PHE A 93 -7.83 10.05 1.59
C PHE A 93 -6.68 10.96 1.19
N ALA A 94 -6.37 11.07 -0.11
CA ALA A 94 -5.39 12.03 -0.60
C ALA A 94 -5.78 13.48 -0.26
N VAL A 95 -7.08 13.84 -0.30
CA VAL A 95 -7.56 15.15 0.18
C VAL A 95 -7.27 15.35 1.66
N ILE A 96 -7.57 14.36 2.50
CA ILE A 96 -7.28 14.42 3.94
C ILE A 96 -5.77 14.60 4.17
N ALA A 97 -4.94 13.76 3.56
CA ALA A 97 -3.49 13.82 3.74
C ALA A 97 -2.87 15.12 3.24
N ASP A 98 -3.37 15.70 2.13
CA ASP A 98 -2.83 16.95 1.57
C ASP A 98 -3.24 18.19 2.38
N ASP A 99 -4.41 18.16 3.03
CA ASP A 99 -4.93 19.28 3.84
C ASP A 99 -4.55 19.20 5.33
N ASP A 100 -4.21 18.01 5.86
CA ASP A 100 -3.88 17.81 7.27
C ASP A 100 -2.58 18.53 7.68
N ALA A 101 -2.64 19.40 8.69
CA ALA A 101 -1.51 20.22 9.15
C ALA A 101 -0.33 19.44 9.76
N ASP A 102 -0.55 18.20 10.18
CA ASP A 102 0.50 17.33 10.74
C ASP A 102 1.19 16.46 9.69
N VAL A 103 0.65 16.41 8.48
CA VAL A 103 1.29 15.77 7.32
C VAL A 103 2.29 16.73 6.68
N GLU A 104 3.51 16.24 6.46
CA GLU A 104 4.58 16.96 5.77
C GLU A 104 4.62 16.59 4.28
N ARG A 105 4.56 15.29 3.98
CA ARG A 105 4.57 14.73 2.63
C ARG A 105 3.75 13.46 2.55
N TRP A 106 3.26 13.14 1.35
CA TRP A 106 2.68 11.83 1.08
C TRP A 106 2.95 11.39 -0.35
N MET A 107 2.81 10.10 -0.62
CA MET A 107 2.91 9.54 -1.96
C MET A 107 2.17 8.21 -2.08
N LYS A 108 1.73 7.87 -3.30
CA LYS A 108 1.43 6.48 -3.66
C LYS A 108 2.74 5.85 -4.17
N PRO A 109 3.27 4.80 -3.51
CA PRO A 109 4.52 4.19 -3.94
C PRO A 109 4.41 3.53 -5.31
N GLY A 110 5.48 3.64 -6.09
CA GLY A 110 5.58 2.91 -7.36
C GLY A 110 5.87 1.43 -7.14
N LYS A 111 5.70 0.63 -8.21
CA LYS A 111 6.03 -0.80 -8.19
C LYS A 111 7.46 -1.03 -7.72
N ALA A 112 7.64 -2.03 -6.87
CA ALA A 112 8.93 -2.43 -6.29
C ALA A 112 9.70 -1.31 -5.55
N GLN A 113 9.04 -0.19 -5.23
CA GLN A 113 9.66 0.87 -4.42
C GLN A 113 9.80 0.44 -2.95
N PHE A 114 8.88 -0.39 -2.47
CA PHE A 114 8.94 -1.06 -1.18
C PHE A 114 9.08 -2.55 -1.42
N GLN A 115 10.08 -3.17 -0.80
CA GLN A 115 10.28 -4.61 -0.84
C GLN A 115 9.52 -5.23 0.34
N ILE A 116 8.21 -5.41 0.17
CA ILE A 116 7.35 -6.11 1.12
C ILE A 116 6.80 -7.33 0.39
N GLU A 117 7.09 -8.52 0.88
CA GLU A 117 6.55 -9.77 0.36
C GLU A 117 5.62 -10.37 1.41
N TYR A 118 4.39 -10.73 1.02
CA TYR A 118 3.40 -11.32 1.94
C TYR A 118 3.24 -12.84 1.75
N LYS A 119 3.71 -13.36 0.62
CA LYS A 119 3.95 -14.78 0.32
C LYS A 119 5.20 -14.87 -0.56
N SER A 120 5.83 -16.03 -0.64
CA SER A 120 7.06 -16.21 -1.42
C SER A 120 6.89 -15.72 -2.86
N GLY A 121 7.59 -14.64 -3.23
CA GLY A 121 7.53 -14.05 -4.58
C GLY A 121 6.28 -13.20 -4.88
N GLU A 122 5.36 -13.03 -3.92
CA GLU A 122 4.21 -12.13 -4.04
C GLU A 122 4.46 -10.82 -3.30
N ALA A 123 4.78 -9.78 -4.07
CA ALA A 123 5.00 -8.44 -3.56
C ALA A 123 3.69 -7.76 -3.14
N TYR A 124 3.76 -7.02 -2.04
CA TYR A 124 2.75 -6.09 -1.57
C TYR A 124 3.16 -4.66 -1.96
N GLU A 125 2.27 -3.99 -2.69
CA GLU A 125 2.38 -2.59 -3.06
C GLU A 125 1.39 -1.80 -2.19
N PRO A 126 1.87 -0.97 -1.24
CA PRO A 126 0.96 -0.20 -0.40
C PRO A 126 0.23 0.90 -1.16
N ASP A 127 -0.98 1.25 -0.72
CA ASP A 127 -1.72 2.36 -1.35
C ASP A 127 -1.06 3.73 -1.13
N PHE A 128 -0.65 4.03 0.11
CA PHE A 128 -0.08 5.32 0.49
C PHE A 128 1.10 5.16 1.47
N VAL A 129 2.05 6.08 1.34
CA VAL A 129 3.05 6.38 2.36
C VAL A 129 2.88 7.84 2.77
N VAL A 130 2.69 8.08 4.06
CA VAL A 130 2.44 9.41 4.63
C VAL A 130 3.51 9.72 5.65
N GLU A 131 4.20 10.83 5.48
CA GLU A 131 5.13 11.39 6.45
C GLU A 131 4.40 12.44 7.28
N THR A 132 4.26 12.18 8.58
CA THR A 132 3.80 13.16 9.57
C THR A 132 5.01 13.80 10.26
N LYS A 133 4.75 14.80 11.10
CA LYS A 133 5.79 15.41 11.96
C LYS A 133 6.53 14.39 12.84
N ASP A 134 5.86 13.34 13.29
CA ASP A 134 6.39 12.36 14.25
C ASP A 134 6.67 10.97 13.68
N ARG A 135 6.03 10.57 12.58
CA ARG A 135 6.02 9.19 12.08
C ARG A 135 6.01 9.10 10.55
N LEU A 136 6.37 7.93 10.06
CA LEU A 136 6.11 7.48 8.69
C LEU A 136 5.04 6.39 8.74
N LEU A 137 4.00 6.52 7.91
CA LEU A 137 2.85 5.64 7.92
C LEU A 137 2.70 4.98 6.57
N ILE A 138 2.59 3.66 6.56
CA ILE A 138 1.99 2.93 5.44
C ILE A 138 0.49 2.88 5.69
N CYS A 139 -0.30 3.45 4.78
CA CYS A 139 -1.75 3.49 4.87
C CYS A 139 -2.36 2.70 3.71
N GLU A 140 -3.15 1.67 4.04
CA GLU A 140 -3.91 0.86 3.09
C GLU A 140 -5.40 1.18 3.23
N ILE A 141 -6.11 1.32 2.11
CA ILE A 141 -7.55 1.58 2.10
C ILE A 141 -8.27 0.35 1.60
N LYS A 142 -9.29 -0.10 2.33
CA LYS A 142 -10.04 -1.30 1.95
C LYS A 142 -11.52 -1.16 2.20
N ASP A 143 -12.32 -1.81 1.35
CA ASP A 143 -13.73 -2.04 1.60
C ASP A 143 -13.90 -2.70 2.98
N GLU A 144 -14.77 -2.13 3.81
CA GLU A 144 -15.08 -2.62 5.16
C GLU A 144 -15.36 -4.14 5.19
N LYS A 145 -16.02 -4.66 4.17
CA LYS A 145 -16.38 -6.08 4.06
C LYS A 145 -15.19 -6.98 3.74
N GLN A 146 -14.10 -6.42 3.22
CA GLN A 146 -12.87 -7.14 2.86
C GLN A 146 -11.84 -7.12 3.98
N LEU A 147 -12.09 -6.44 5.10
CA LEU A 147 -11.10 -6.32 6.17
C LEU A 147 -10.75 -7.67 6.79
N THR A 148 -11.67 -8.63 6.84
CA THR A 148 -11.41 -9.98 7.35
C THR A 148 -10.93 -10.95 6.28
N ASP A 149 -10.72 -10.49 5.04
CA ASP A 149 -10.22 -11.34 3.97
C ASP A 149 -8.80 -11.86 4.31
N PRO A 150 -8.53 -13.17 4.16
CA PRO A 150 -7.23 -13.74 4.51
C PRO A 150 -6.04 -13.12 3.75
N ILE A 151 -6.22 -12.69 2.50
CA ILE A 151 -5.16 -12.05 1.73
C ILE A 151 -4.91 -10.63 2.23
N VAL A 152 -5.98 -9.89 2.57
CA VAL A 152 -5.85 -8.57 3.21
C VAL A 152 -5.11 -8.67 4.54
N GLN A 153 -5.45 -9.67 5.36
CA GLN A 153 -4.76 -9.91 6.63
C GLN A 153 -3.30 -10.34 6.45
N ALA A 154 -2.99 -11.17 5.44
CA ALA A 154 -1.62 -11.55 5.13
C ALA A 154 -0.76 -10.33 4.72
N LYS A 155 -1.29 -9.47 3.84
CA LYS A 155 -0.63 -8.22 3.45
C LYS A 155 -0.42 -7.28 4.63
N ALA A 156 -1.43 -7.11 5.48
CA ALA A 156 -1.32 -6.33 6.70
C ALA A 156 -0.23 -6.86 7.64
N SER A 157 -0.16 -8.18 7.82
CA SER A 157 0.88 -8.84 8.63
C SER A 157 2.29 -8.57 8.08
N ALA A 158 2.48 -8.72 6.77
CA ALA A 158 3.75 -8.43 6.10
C ALA A 158 4.15 -6.95 6.25
N ALA A 159 3.20 -6.02 6.06
CA ALA A 159 3.42 -4.59 6.22
C ALA A 159 3.79 -4.22 7.67
N MET A 160 3.14 -4.82 8.67
CA MET A 160 3.48 -4.61 10.09
C MET A 160 4.91 -5.08 10.40
N LYS A 161 5.30 -6.27 9.93
CA LYS A 161 6.67 -6.78 10.09
C LYS A 161 7.69 -5.85 9.44
N TRP A 162 7.41 -5.40 8.23
CA TRP A 162 8.25 -4.43 7.53
C TRP A 162 8.37 -3.12 8.32
N CYS A 163 7.27 -2.57 8.85
CA CYS A 163 7.28 -1.36 9.68
C CYS A 163 8.06 -1.54 10.98
N ARG A 164 8.04 -2.73 11.61
CA ARG A 164 8.86 -3.03 12.79
C ARG A 164 10.35 -3.00 12.45
N ALA A 165 10.75 -3.68 11.38
CA ALA A 165 12.13 -3.66 10.89
C ALA A 165 12.61 -2.25 10.52
N ALA A 166 11.80 -1.51 9.75
CA ALA A 166 12.10 -0.14 9.36
C ALA A 166 12.19 0.80 10.56
N SER A 167 11.36 0.61 11.59
CA SER A 167 11.44 1.36 12.85
C SER A 167 12.71 1.06 13.63
N GLY A 168 13.12 -0.22 13.70
CA GLY A 168 14.38 -0.60 14.35
C GLY A 168 15.58 0.06 13.69
N HIS A 169 15.61 0.07 12.35
CA HIS A 169 16.64 0.78 11.60
C HIS A 169 16.57 2.30 11.82
N ALA A 170 15.37 2.89 11.77
CA ALA A 170 15.18 4.33 11.97
C ALA A 170 15.66 4.79 13.35
N ALA A 171 15.38 4.02 14.41
CA ALA A 171 15.84 4.33 15.76
C ALA A 171 17.37 4.39 15.87
N ALA A 172 18.09 3.52 15.16
CA ALA A 172 19.55 3.53 15.12
C ALA A 172 20.15 4.69 14.31
N ASN A 173 19.34 5.35 13.46
CA ASN A 173 19.80 6.36 12.49
C ASN A 173 19.09 7.73 12.64
N GLY A 174 18.37 7.95 13.75
CA GLY A 174 17.65 9.22 14.01
C GLY A 174 16.44 9.46 13.10
N GLY A 175 15.91 8.42 12.45
CA GLY A 175 14.73 8.49 11.61
C GLY A 175 13.42 8.43 12.39
N LYS A 176 12.32 8.80 11.73
CA LYS A 176 10.96 8.68 12.28
C LYS A 176 10.54 7.21 12.37
N ARG A 177 9.73 6.89 13.38
CA ARG A 177 9.15 5.54 13.55
C ARG A 177 8.16 5.24 12.43
N TRP A 178 8.15 3.99 11.97
CA TRP A 178 7.21 3.49 10.99
C TRP A 178 5.97 2.87 11.64
N GLY A 179 4.81 3.03 11.01
CA GLY A 179 3.54 2.43 11.42
C GLY A 179 2.73 1.96 10.22
N TYR A 180 1.81 1.01 10.45
CA TYR A 180 0.88 0.51 9.45
C TYR A 180 -0.56 0.78 9.88
N VAL A 181 -1.36 1.31 8.96
CA VAL A 181 -2.76 1.68 9.18
C VAL A 181 -3.63 1.05 8.09
N LEU A 182 -4.62 0.24 8.48
CA LEU A 182 -5.57 -0.38 7.56
C LEU A 182 -6.94 0.28 7.71
N ILE A 183 -7.25 1.19 6.79
CA ILE A 183 -8.38 2.12 6.89
C ILE A 183 -9.58 1.57 6.10
N PRO A 184 -10.74 1.36 6.75
CA PRO A 184 -11.98 1.06 6.05
C PRO A 184 -12.42 2.26 5.18
N ASP A 185 -12.89 2.00 3.97
CA ASP A 185 -13.25 3.04 2.99
C ASP A 185 -14.38 3.97 3.44
N ASP A 186 -15.35 3.43 4.19
CA ASP A 186 -16.45 4.15 4.82
C ASP A 186 -15.99 5.11 5.94
N GLN A 187 -14.77 4.92 6.48
CA GLN A 187 -14.21 5.74 7.56
C GLN A 187 -13.39 6.94 7.06
N ILE A 188 -13.30 7.13 5.74
CA ILE A 188 -12.61 8.27 5.11
C ILE A 188 -13.55 9.48 5.09
N LEU A 189 -13.90 9.99 6.28
CA LEU A 189 -14.85 11.08 6.45
C LEU A 189 -14.24 12.44 6.09
N ALA A 190 -15.06 13.40 5.64
CA ALA A 190 -14.58 14.72 5.21
C ALA A 190 -13.92 15.54 6.33
N ASN A 191 -14.25 15.25 7.58
CA ASN A 191 -13.70 15.89 8.78
C ASN A 191 -12.64 15.02 9.49
N ALA A 192 -12.21 13.91 8.88
CA ALA A 192 -11.16 13.07 9.45
C ALA A 192 -9.78 13.73 9.28
N SER A 193 -8.83 13.32 10.13
CA SER A 193 -7.41 13.65 10.04
C SER A 193 -6.58 12.36 9.95
N VAL A 194 -5.36 12.45 9.46
CA VAL A 194 -4.40 11.35 9.44
C VAL A 194 -4.15 10.83 10.86
N ALA A 195 -4.01 11.72 11.84
CA ALA A 195 -3.89 11.34 13.24
C ALA A 195 -5.13 10.56 13.73
N GLY A 196 -6.34 11.04 13.40
CA GLY A 196 -7.60 10.41 13.80
C GLY A 196 -7.78 9.00 13.22
N VAL A 197 -7.47 8.80 11.93
CA VAL A 197 -7.53 7.45 11.33
C VAL A 197 -6.42 6.55 11.87
N THR A 198 -5.23 7.10 12.14
CA THR A 198 -4.11 6.35 12.71
C THR A 198 -4.46 5.82 14.10
N ILE A 199 -5.03 6.65 14.99
CA ILE A 199 -5.44 6.22 16.34
C ILE A 199 -6.45 5.08 16.28
N ARG A 200 -7.38 5.13 15.33
CA ARG A 200 -8.49 4.16 15.24
C ARG A 200 -8.10 2.87 14.53
N PHE A 201 -7.19 2.93 13.56
CA PHE A 201 -6.96 1.85 12.60
C PHE A 201 -5.49 1.40 12.49
N SER A 202 -4.61 1.89 13.36
CA SER A 202 -3.26 1.32 13.47
C SER A 202 -3.33 -0.16 13.82
N ARG A 203 -2.47 -0.95 13.19
CA ARG A 203 -2.22 -2.34 13.56
C ARG A 203 -0.81 -2.43 14.17
N THR A 204 -0.67 -3.19 15.24
CA THR A 204 0.59 -3.37 15.99
C THR A 204 1.09 -4.80 15.93
#